data_AF-A0A1C5D4K8-F1
#
_entry.id   AF-A0A1C5D4K8-F1
#
_cell.length_a   1.000
_cell.length_b   1.000
_cell.length_c   1.000
_cell.angle_alpha   90.00
_cell.angle_beta   90.00
_cell.angle_gamma   90.00
#
_symmetry.space_group_name_H-M   'P 1'
#
loop_
_entity.id
_entity.type
_entity.pdbx_description
1 polymer ?
#
loop_
_entity_poly.entity_id
_entity_poly.type
_entity_poly.pdbx_seq_one_letter_code
_entity_poly.pdbx_strand_id
1 'polypeptide(L)'
;AAIGGQIERLGRACAEAGRDPGELDKILLTGFTPEAAGPLSSVDAFVEFAGRHAELGMDEIVLHWPIPDSIFAADLGVFEKIALEGTAQITE
;
A
#
# COMPACT_ATOMS: atom_id res chain seq x y z
N ALA A 1 1.79 9.65 7.81
CA ALA A 1 1.23 10.12 9.10
C ALA A 1 -0.14 9.49 9.40
N ALA A 2 -1.14 9.61 8.53
CA ALA A 2 -2.49 9.08 8.80
C ALA A 2 -2.53 7.55 9.01
N ILE A 3 -1.84 6.78 8.15
CA ILE A 3 -1.78 5.31 8.23
C ILE A 3 -1.07 4.83 9.50
N GLY A 4 0.11 5.39 9.82
CA GLY A 4 0.81 5.06 11.07
C GLY A 4 -0.07 5.28 12.30
N GLY A 5 -0.83 6.39 12.36
CA GLY A 5 -1.79 6.63 13.43
C GLY A 5 -2.97 5.65 13.45
N GLN A 6 -3.38 5.07 12.31
CA GLN A 6 -4.37 3.99 12.27
C GLN A 6 -3.80 2.69 12.85
N ILE A 7 -2.56 2.34 12.49
CA ILE A 7 -1.86 1.15 13.00
C ILE A 7 -1.67 1.23 14.51
N GLU A 8 -1.27 2.39 15.04
CA GLU A 8 -1.12 2.59 16.49
C GLU A 8 -2.46 2.39 17.24
N ARG A 9 -3.56 2.92 16.70
CA ARG A 9 -4.88 2.76 17.31
C ARG A 9 -5.37 1.32 17.23
N LEU A 10 -5.10 0.62 16.13
CA LEU A 10 -5.39 -0.80 15.99
C LEU A 10 -4.63 -1.63 17.03
N GLY A 11 -3.32 -1.38 17.17
CA GLY A 11 -2.49 -2.05 18.17
C GLY A 11 -3.01 -1.86 19.60
N ARG A 12 -3.45 -0.64 19.94
CA ARG A 12 -4.08 -0.37 21.24
C ARG A 12 -5.37 -1.16 21.45
N ALA A 13 -6.25 -1.17 20.45
CA ALA A 13 -7.51 -1.92 20.51
C ALA A 13 -7.28 -3.43 20.65
N CYS A 14 -6.29 -3.99 19.96
CA CYS A 14 -5.90 -5.39 20.12
C CYS A 14 -5.38 -5.68 21.52
N ALA A 15 -4.51 -4.82 22.06
CA ALA A 15 -3.98 -4.98 23.42
C ALA A 15 -5.10 -4.93 24.49
N GLU A 16 -6.06 -4.00 24.35
CA GLU A 16 -7.25 -3.92 25.22
C GLU A 16 -8.13 -5.17 25.14
N ALA A 17 -8.19 -5.82 23.97
CA ALA A 17 -8.93 -7.05 23.75
C ALA A 17 -8.15 -8.33 24.10
N GLY A 18 -6.88 -8.22 24.55
CA GLY A 18 -6.02 -9.39 24.81
C GLY A 18 -5.63 -10.18 23.56
N ARG A 19 -5.53 -9.50 22.41
CA ARG A 19 -5.22 -10.09 21.11
C ARG A 19 -3.88 -9.56 20.60
N ASP A 20 -3.10 -10.41 19.92
CA ASP A 20 -1.89 -9.99 19.21
C ASP A 20 -2.27 -9.28 17.89
N PRO A 21 -1.91 -8.00 17.68
CA PRO A 21 -2.11 -7.33 16.40
C PRO A 21 -1.30 -7.93 15.24
N GLY A 22 -0.26 -8.72 15.51
CA GLY A 22 0.52 -9.45 14.50
C GLY A 22 -0.25 -10.59 13.82
N GLU A 23 -1.33 -11.08 14.43
CA GLU A 23 -2.22 -12.10 13.84
C GLU A 23 -3.22 -11.51 12.82
N LEU A 24 -3.19 -10.20 12.59
CA LEU A 24 -4.06 -9.52 11.64
C LEU A 24 -3.33 -9.24 10.33
N ASP A 25 -3.83 -9.79 9.24
CA ASP A 25 -3.47 -9.33 7.90
C ASP A 25 -4.00 -7.90 7.69
N LYS A 26 -3.11 -7.01 7.30
CA LYS A 26 -3.37 -5.58 7.10
C LYS A 26 -3.22 -5.25 5.62
N ILE A 27 -4.36 -5.01 4.98
CA ILE A 27 -4.46 -4.71 3.55
C ILE A 27 -4.62 -3.20 3.36
N LEU A 28 -3.74 -2.61 2.56
CA LEU A 28 -3.84 -1.21 2.14
C LEU A 28 -4.55 -1.10 0.79
N LEU A 29 -5.75 -0.53 0.80
CA LEU A 29 -6.45 -0.14 -0.43
C LEU A 29 -6.00 1.25 -0.89
N THR A 30 -5.36 1.33 -2.05
CA THR A 30 -4.85 2.59 -2.62
C THR A 30 -5.92 3.35 -3.41
N GLY A 31 -5.61 4.56 -3.90
CA GLY A 31 -6.47 5.28 -4.85
C GLY A 31 -7.51 6.23 -4.26
N PHE A 32 -7.68 6.28 -2.93
CA PHE A 32 -8.66 7.14 -2.24
C PHE A 32 -8.04 8.29 -1.43
N THR A 33 -6.74 8.53 -1.60
CA THR A 33 -6.03 9.67 -1.00
C THR A 33 -5.64 10.69 -2.09
N PRO A 34 -5.30 11.94 -1.73
CA PRO A 34 -4.84 12.94 -2.70
C PRO A 34 -3.65 12.48 -3.56
N GLU A 35 -2.83 11.56 -3.04
CA GLU A 35 -1.68 10.97 -3.72
C GLU A 35 -2.03 9.70 -4.55
N ALA A 36 -3.31 9.47 -4.87
CA ALA A 36 -3.87 8.24 -5.43
C ALA A 36 -3.07 7.59 -6.58
N ALA A 37 -2.52 8.40 -7.51
CA ALA A 37 -1.75 7.90 -8.65
C ALA A 37 -0.22 7.89 -8.40
N GLY A 38 0.24 8.48 -7.29
CA GLY A 38 1.65 8.60 -6.93
C GLY A 38 2.46 7.31 -7.04
N PRO A 39 2.02 6.17 -6.44
CA PRO A 39 2.77 4.91 -6.53
C PRO A 39 2.80 4.31 -7.93
N LEU A 40 1.92 4.72 -8.86
CA LEU A 40 1.89 4.22 -10.23
C LEU A 40 2.62 5.15 -11.23
N SER A 41 3.36 6.14 -10.74
CA SER A 41 4.13 7.07 -11.59
C SER A 41 5.43 6.46 -12.13
N SER A 42 5.99 5.47 -11.44
CA SER A 42 7.13 4.65 -11.88
C SER A 42 7.24 3.39 -11.02
N VAL A 43 8.08 2.42 -11.44
CA VAL A 43 8.39 1.22 -10.62
C VAL A 43 9.08 1.64 -9.31
N ASP A 44 10.05 2.55 -9.36
CA ASP A 44 10.76 3.03 -8.16
C ASP A 44 9.80 3.72 -7.18
N ALA A 45 8.85 4.51 -7.68
CA ALA A 45 7.83 5.15 -6.84
C ALA A 45 6.94 4.12 -6.14
N PHE A 46 6.59 3.04 -6.85
CA PHE A 46 5.88 1.91 -6.23
C PHE A 46 6.73 1.24 -5.16
N VAL A 47 7.99 0.93 -5.43
CA VAL A 47 8.88 0.24 -4.48
C VAL A 47 9.10 1.08 -3.22
N GLU A 48 9.34 2.39 -3.36
CA GLU A 48 9.46 3.30 -2.21
C GLU A 48 8.16 3.41 -1.42
N PHE A 49 7.01 3.45 -2.11
CA PHE A 49 5.71 3.42 -1.47
C PHE A 49 5.52 2.10 -0.71
N ALA A 50 5.73 0.97 -1.36
CA ALA A 50 5.50 -0.36 -0.78
C ALA A 50 6.42 -0.62 0.42
N GLY A 51 7.71 -0.29 0.31
CA GLY A 51 8.68 -0.43 1.41
C GLY A 51 8.25 0.36 2.66
N ARG A 52 7.88 1.64 2.50
CA ARG A 52 7.40 2.46 3.64
C ARG A 52 6.14 1.91 4.29
N HIS A 53 5.26 1.24 3.54
CA HIS A 53 4.05 0.64 4.11
C HIS A 53 4.33 -0.74 4.74
N ALA A 54 5.29 -1.49 4.22
CA ALA A 54 5.80 -2.70 4.85
C ALA A 54 6.46 -2.38 6.20
N GLU A 55 7.25 -1.31 6.29
CA GLU A 55 7.81 -0.80 7.56
C GLU A 55 6.74 -0.42 8.60
N LEU A 56 5.53 -0.07 8.15
CA LEU A 56 4.38 0.20 9.01
C LEU A 56 3.57 -1.05 9.37
N GLY A 57 3.97 -2.24 8.88
CA GLY A 57 3.33 -3.52 9.14
C GLY A 57 2.12 -3.82 8.26
N MET A 58 2.04 -3.24 7.05
CA MET A 58 1.08 -3.65 6.02
C MET A 58 1.57 -4.92 5.32
N ASP A 59 0.64 -5.85 5.11
CA ASP A 59 0.91 -7.17 4.54
C ASP A 59 0.58 -7.21 3.04
N GLU A 60 -0.40 -6.43 2.61
CA GLU A 60 -0.82 -6.36 1.21
C GLU A 60 -1.10 -4.93 0.74
N ILE A 61 -0.87 -4.67 -0.54
CA ILE A 61 -1.21 -3.40 -1.21
C ILE A 61 -2.08 -3.73 -2.42
N VAL A 62 -3.26 -3.13 -2.46
CA VAL A 62 -4.20 -3.27 -3.58
C VAL A 62 -4.08 -2.07 -4.49
N LEU A 63 -3.70 -2.32 -5.74
CA LEU A 63 -3.63 -1.33 -6.82
C LEU A 63 -4.90 -1.41 -7.68
N HIS A 64 -5.47 -0.25 -8.00
CA HIS A 64 -6.59 -0.18 -8.94
C HIS A 64 -6.13 -0.41 -10.38
N TRP A 65 -6.94 -1.14 -11.14
CA TRP A 65 -6.74 -1.28 -12.58
C TRP A 65 -6.75 0.10 -13.26
N PRO A 66 -5.82 0.39 -14.19
CA PRO A 66 -5.81 1.66 -14.90
C PRO A 66 -7.07 1.85 -15.75
N ILE A 67 -7.86 2.89 -15.45
CA ILE A 67 -9.06 3.25 -16.22
C ILE A 67 -8.86 4.66 -16.80
N PRO A 68 -8.73 4.81 -18.13
CA PRO A 68 -8.61 6.11 -18.78
C PRO A 68 -9.75 7.06 -18.40
N ASP A 69 -9.44 8.36 -18.35
CA ASP A 69 -10.40 9.44 -18.03
C ASP A 69 -11.13 9.29 -16.68
N SER A 70 -10.46 8.68 -15.69
CA SER A 70 -10.99 8.49 -14.34
C SER A 70 -9.99 8.87 -13.24
N ILE A 71 -10.42 8.83 -11.98
CA ILE A 71 -9.54 8.99 -10.82
C ILE A 71 -8.49 7.86 -10.69
N PHE A 72 -8.68 6.75 -11.41
CA PHE A 72 -7.77 5.61 -11.49
C PHE A 72 -6.97 5.60 -12.80
N ALA A 73 -6.88 6.73 -13.50
CA ALA A 73 -6.03 6.83 -14.68
C ALA A 73 -4.55 6.70 -14.27
N ALA A 74 -3.85 5.76 -14.92
CA ALA A 74 -2.41 5.53 -14.78
C ALA A 74 -1.86 4.98 -16.10
N ASP A 75 -0.54 5.02 -16.27
CA ASP A 75 0.11 4.39 -17.41
C ASP A 75 0.03 2.86 -17.28
N LEU A 76 -0.62 2.20 -18.25
CA LEU A 76 -0.81 0.76 -18.23
C LEU A 76 0.52 -0.01 -18.28
N GLY A 77 1.51 0.50 -19.03
CA GLY A 77 2.82 -0.14 -19.14
C GLY A 77 3.61 -0.05 -17.83
N VAL A 78 3.48 1.04 -17.07
CA VAL A 78 4.05 1.14 -15.72
C VAL A 78 3.32 0.17 -14.77
N PHE A 79 1.99 0.12 -14.82
CA PHE A 79 1.20 -0.82 -14.01
C PHE A 79 1.61 -2.28 -14.26
N GLU A 80 1.74 -2.70 -15.52
CA GLU A 80 2.16 -4.05 -15.90
C GLU A 80 3.57 -4.37 -15.37
N LYS A 81 4.51 -3.43 -15.48
CA LYS A 81 5.86 -3.60 -14.91
C LYS A 81 5.83 -3.76 -13.40
N ILE A 82 5.04 -2.96 -12.70
CA ILE A 82 4.87 -3.09 -11.24
C ILE A 82 4.33 -4.49 -10.90
N ALA A 83 3.30 -4.96 -11.60
CA ALA A 83 2.69 -6.26 -11.35
C ALA A 83 3.66 -7.44 -11.59
N LEU A 84 4.59 -7.30 -12.53
CA LEU A 84 5.55 -8.35 -12.88
C LEU A 84 6.86 -8.29 -12.06
N GLU A 85 7.32 -7.08 -11.72
CA GLU A 85 8.69 -6.86 -11.23
C GLU A 85 8.73 -6.15 -9.86
N GLY A 86 7.67 -5.43 -9.48
CA GLY A 86 7.69 -4.53 -8.33
C GLY A 86 7.88 -5.25 -7.00
N THR A 87 7.18 -6.35 -6.78
CA THR A 87 7.25 -7.11 -5.51
C THR A 87 8.65 -7.65 -5.23
N ALA A 88 9.37 -8.11 -6.25
CA ALA A 88 10.71 -8.68 -6.11
C ALA A 88 11.77 -7.63 -5.71
N GLN A 89 11.44 -6.34 -5.81
CA GLN A 89 12.35 -5.23 -5.52
C GLN A 89 12.10 -4.61 -4.14
N ILE A 90 11.10 -5.08 -3.40
CA ILE A 90 10.85 -4.67 -2.02
C ILE A 90 11.85 -5.42 -1.13
N THR A 91 12.81 -4.69 -0.57
CA THR A 91 13.77 -5.25 0.39
C THR A 91 13.21 -5.16 1.81
N GLU A 92 13.38 -6.22 2.60
CA GLU A 92 13.12 -6.24 4.06
C GLU A 92 14.09 -5.34 4.84
#